data_AF-A0A2A6HGY7-F1
#
_entry.id   AF-A0A2A6HGY7-F1
#
_cell.length_a   1.000
_cell.length_b   1.000
_cell.length_c   1.000
_cell.angle_alpha   90.00
_cell.angle_beta   90.00
_cell.angle_gamma   90.00
#
_symmetry.space_group_name_H-M   'P 1'
#
loop_
_entity.id
_entity.type
_entity.pdbx_description
1 polymer ?
#
loop_
_entity_poly.entity_id
_entity_poly.type
_entity_poly.pdbx_seq_one_letter_code
_entity_poly.pdbx_strand_id
1 'polypeptide(L)'
;MLLLEREPDISIEMDEPTVVATWENRAQIIDIMNSALQMSQEFQRLWDSSGETGRLSQDDTDRLVELLQEISDLNEMLMRLA
;
A
#
# COMPACT_ATOMS: atom_id res chain seq x y z
N MET A 1 42.39 -15.21 30.87
CA MET A 1 41.35 -14.44 30.17
C MET A 1 40.95 -15.24 28.95
N LEU A 2 39.74 -15.79 28.92
CA LEU A 2 39.16 -16.42 27.75
C LEU A 2 38.39 -15.34 27.00
N LEU A 3 38.85 -14.98 25.81
CA LEU A 3 38.07 -14.19 24.87
C LEU A 3 36.96 -15.12 24.37
N LEU A 4 35.73 -14.95 24.87
CA LEU A 4 34.56 -15.47 24.18
C LEU A 4 34.46 -14.68 22.87
N GLU A 5 34.76 -15.34 21.76
CA GLU A 5 34.32 -14.87 20.44
C GLU A 5 32.80 -14.85 20.47
N ARG A 6 32.22 -13.65 20.55
CA ARG A 6 30.79 -13.46 20.35
C ARG A 6 30.51 -13.87 18.91
N GLU A 7 29.78 -14.96 18.70
CA GLU A 7 29.20 -15.26 17.39
C GLU A 7 28.50 -13.99 16.90
N PRO A 8 28.71 -13.57 15.65
CA PRO A 8 28.01 -12.41 15.12
C PRO A 8 26.53 -12.72 15.25
N ASP A 9 25.82 -11.86 15.97
CA ASP A 9 24.37 -11.89 16.02
C ASP A 9 23.89 -11.43 14.65
N ILE A 10 23.94 -12.34 13.67
CA ILE A 10 23.28 -12.19 12.39
C ILE A 10 21.81 -12.51 12.62
N SER A 11 21.19 -11.73 13.50
CA SER A 11 19.77 -11.43 13.34
C SER A 11 19.68 -10.73 11.99
N ILE A 12 19.59 -11.53 10.92
CA ILE A 12 19.13 -11.08 9.62
C ILE A 12 17.74 -10.52 9.92
N GLU A 13 17.68 -9.20 10.12
CA GLU A 13 16.45 -8.46 9.93
C GLU A 13 15.89 -9.00 8.62
N MET A 14 14.80 -9.76 8.71
CA MET A 14 14.19 -10.30 7.51
C MET A 14 13.79 -9.08 6.70
N ASP A 15 14.59 -8.74 5.68
CA ASP A 15 14.32 -7.62 4.78
C ASP A 15 12.85 -7.74 4.37
N GLU A 16 12.01 -6.81 4.83
CA GLU A 16 10.67 -6.69 4.28
C GLU A 16 10.85 -6.61 2.75
N PRO A 17 10.02 -7.34 1.97
CA PRO A 17 10.21 -7.38 0.53
C PRO A 17 10.23 -5.96 -0.02
N THR A 18 11.42 -5.50 -0.41
CA THR A 18 11.62 -4.12 -0.82
C THR A 18 11.40 -4.05 -2.31
N VAL A 19 10.33 -3.38 -2.73
CA VAL A 19 10.02 -3.20 -4.14
C VAL A 19 11.08 -2.28 -4.76
N VAL A 20 11.99 -2.86 -5.55
CA VAL A 20 13.02 -2.11 -6.27
C VAL A 20 12.54 -1.83 -7.70
N ALA A 21 12.47 -0.54 -8.05
CA ALA A 21 12.14 -0.14 -9.42
C ALA A 21 13.29 -0.50 -10.40
N THR A 22 13.00 -1.38 -11.36
CA THR A 22 13.86 -1.76 -12.48
C THR A 22 13.29 -1.25 -13.80
N TRP A 23 14.04 -1.37 -14.89
CA TRP A 23 13.53 -1.02 -16.23
C TRP A 23 12.35 -1.91 -16.65
N GLU A 24 12.35 -3.18 -16.23
CA GLU A 24 11.32 -4.16 -16.55
C GLU A 24 10.01 -3.92 -15.79
N ASN A 25 10.06 -3.51 -14.52
CA ASN A 25 8.87 -3.35 -13.68
C ASN A 25 8.36 -1.89 -13.58
N ARG A 26 9.14 -0.90 -14.05
CA ARG A 26 8.80 0.54 -13.92
C ARG A 26 7.41 0.90 -14.45
N ALA A 27 7.02 0.35 -15.61
CA ALA A 27 5.71 0.65 -16.18
C ALA A 27 4.57 0.17 -15.26
N GLN A 28 4.69 -1.05 -14.74
CA GLN A 28 3.70 -1.64 -13.82
C GLN A 28 3.63 -0.89 -12.50
N ILE A 29 4.77 -0.48 -11.94
CA ILE A 29 4.80 0.36 -10.73
C ILE A 29 4.06 1.69 -10.98
N ILE A 30 4.28 2.34 -12.13
CA ILE A 30 3.60 3.60 -12.46
C ILE A 30 2.08 3.39 -12.59
N ASP A 31 1.65 2.30 -13.22
CA ASP A 31 0.23 2.00 -13.37
C ASP A 31 -0.44 1.74 -12.01
N ILE A 32 0.20 0.97 -11.13
CA ILE A 32 -0.26 0.74 -9.75
C ILE A 32 -0.39 2.07 -9.00
N MET A 33 0.63 2.94 -9.08
CA MET A 33 0.62 4.24 -8.40
C MET A 33 -0.47 5.18 -8.95
N ASN A 34 -0.70 5.16 -10.27
CA ASN A 34 -1.77 5.94 -10.89
C ASN A 34 -3.16 5.46 -10.46
N SER A 35 -3.36 4.14 -10.35
CA SER A 35 -4.61 3.57 -9.83
C SER A 35 -4.84 3.97 -8.37
N ALA A 36 -3.80 3.85 -7.51
CA ALA A 36 -3.89 4.26 -6.12
C ALA A 36 -4.22 5.76 -5.97
N LEU A 37 -3.64 6.61 -6.83
CA LEU A 37 -3.95 8.05 -6.87
C LEU A 37 -5.42 8.30 -7.21
N GLN A 38 -5.97 7.62 -8.23
CA GLN A 38 -7.37 7.77 -8.63
C GLN A 38 -8.32 7.32 -7.52
N MET A 39 -8.03 6.18 -6.87
CA MET A 39 -8.82 5.68 -5.74
C MET A 39 -8.78 6.63 -4.54
N SER A 40 -7.62 7.21 -4.23
CA SER A 40 -7.49 8.23 -3.18
C SER A 40 -8.32 9.49 -3.48
N GLN A 41 -8.35 9.92 -4.74
CA GLN A 41 -9.20 11.04 -5.16
C GLN A 41 -10.69 10.71 -5.11
N GLU A 42 -11.09 9.47 -5.40
CA GLU A 42 -12.46 9.02 -5.23
C GLU A 42 -12.88 8.97 -3.76
N PHE A 43 -12.02 8.40 -2.91
CA PHE A 43 -12.22 8.38 -1.46
C PHE A 43 -12.44 9.80 -0.92
N GLN A 44 -11.58 10.75 -1.29
CA GLN A 44 -11.72 12.15 -0.88
C GLN A 44 -13.05 12.76 -1.34
N ARG A 45 -13.46 12.52 -2.59
CA ARG A 45 -14.74 13.03 -3.11
C ARG A 45 -15.94 12.48 -2.34
N LEU A 46 -15.96 11.18 -2.06
CA LEU A 46 -17.03 10.53 -1.29
C LEU A 46 -17.06 11.02 0.17
N TRP A 47 -15.88 11.23 0.74
CA TRP A 47 -15.75 11.77 2.08
C TRP A 47 -16.23 13.22 2.15
N ASP A 48 -15.83 14.06 1.21
CA ASP A 48 -16.19 15.48 1.18
C ASP A 48 -17.69 15.68 0.91
N SER A 49 -18.28 14.94 -0.04
CA SER A 49 -19.73 15.00 -0.32
C SER A 49 -20.56 14.57 0.89
N SER A 50 -20.09 13.56 1.63
CA SER A 50 -20.73 13.08 2.85
C SER A 50 -20.48 14.01 4.04
N GLY A 51 -19.32 14.66 4.08
CA GLY A 51 -18.96 15.67 5.08
C GLY A 51 -19.83 16.93 4.98
N GLU A 52 -20.18 17.37 3.77
CA GLU A 52 -21.11 18.49 3.54
C GLU A 52 -22.50 18.23 4.11
N THR A 53 -22.97 16.98 4.05
CA THR A 53 -24.26 16.57 4.61
C THR A 53 -24.18 16.08 6.06
N GLY A 54 -22.96 15.91 6.58
CA GLY A 54 -22.68 15.35 7.90
C GLY A 54 -23.06 13.87 8.05
N ARG A 55 -23.36 13.17 6.94
CA ARG A 55 -23.80 11.77 6.93
C ARG A 55 -23.23 11.06 5.70
N LEU A 56 -22.57 9.93 5.95
CA LEU A 56 -22.28 8.96 4.89
C LEU A 56 -23.57 8.25 4.52
N SER A 57 -23.91 8.23 3.24
CA SER A 57 -24.98 7.35 2.75
C SER A 57 -24.52 5.89 2.83
N GLN A 58 -25.46 4.95 2.76
CA GLN A 58 -25.11 3.53 2.73
C GLN A 58 -24.27 3.21 1.49
N ASP A 59 -24.68 3.71 0.32
CA ASP A 59 -23.98 3.52 -0.95
C ASP A 59 -22.55 4.09 -0.89
N ASP A 60 -22.36 5.27 -0.31
CA ASP A 60 -21.02 5.87 -0.14
C ASP A 60 -20.16 5.04 0.83
N THR A 61 -20.77 4.53 1.91
CA THR A 61 -20.07 3.67 2.88
C THR A 61 -19.60 2.37 2.23
N ASP A 62 -20.47 1.72 1.45
CA ASP A 62 -20.15 0.49 0.74
C ASP A 62 -19.02 0.74 -0.26
N ARG A 63 -19.08 1.85 -1.02
CA ARG A 63 -18.02 2.21 -1.98
C ARG A 63 -16.70 2.54 -1.29
N LEU A 64 -16.70 3.20 -0.13
CA LEU A 64 -15.47 3.46 0.63
C LEU A 64 -14.80 2.17 1.10
N VAL A 65 -15.57 1.15 1.50
CA VAL A 65 -15.04 -0.16 1.86
C VAL A 65 -14.41 -0.85 0.65
N GLU A 66 -15.07 -0.82 -0.51
CA GLU A 66 -14.52 -1.35 -1.77
C GLU A 66 -13.20 -0.66 -2.13
N LEU A 67 -13.13 0.67 -2.06
CA LEU A 67 -11.91 1.42 -2.36
C LEU A 67 -10.73 1.03 -1.45
N LEU A 68 -10.99 0.81 -0.16
CA LEU A 68 -9.95 0.35 0.77
C LEU A 68 -9.45 -1.06 0.41
N GLN A 69 -10.35 -1.93 -0.05
CA GLN A 69 -9.98 -3.27 -0.49
C GLN A 69 -9.19 -3.24 -1.81
N GLU A 70 -9.61 -2.43 -2.79
CA GLU A 70 -8.89 -2.20 -4.04
C GLU A 70 -7.47 -1.64 -3.79
N ILE A 71 -7.30 -0.72 -2.83
CA ILE A 71 -5.99 -0.21 -2.42
C ILE A 71 -5.12 -1.31 -1.80
N SER A 72 -5.71 -2.19 -0.98
CA SER A 72 -5.00 -3.35 -0.43
C SER A 72 -4.51 -4.30 -1.54
N ASP A 73 -5.35 -4.56 -2.54
CA ASP A 73 -5.01 -5.40 -3.68
C ASP A 73 -3.88 -4.78 -4.52
N LEU A 74 -3.88 -3.45 -4.72
CA LEU A 74 -2.79 -2.73 -5.37
C LEU A 74 -1.47 -2.86 -4.58
N ASN A 75 -1.54 -2.79 -3.25
CA ASN A 75 -0.37 -3.02 -2.41
C ASN A 75 0.16 -4.45 -2.56
N GLU A 76 -0.72 -5.47 -2.56
CA GLU A 76 -0.29 -6.85 -2.83
C GLU A 76 0.35 -7.01 -4.22
N MET A 77 -0.24 -6.38 -5.25
CA MET A 77 0.33 -6.39 -6.59
C MET A 77 1.72 -5.76 -6.61
N LEU A 78 1.91 -4.63 -5.90
CA LEU A 78 3.20 -3.98 -5.78
C LEU A 78 4.23 -4.88 -5.08
N MET A 79 3.85 -5.54 -3.98
CA MET A 79 4.71 -6.46 -3.23
C MET A 79 5.11 -7.70 -4.02
N ARG A 80 4.31 -8.12 -5.02
CA ARG A 80 4.69 -9.21 -5.95
C ARG A 80 5.76 -8.79 -6.96
N LEU A 81 6.10 -7.50 -7.03
CA LEU A 81 7.20 -6.97 -7.85
C LEU A 81 8.52 -6.85 -7.08
N ALA A 82 8.53 -7.14 -5.77
CA ALA A 82 9.72 -7.17 -4.92
C ALA A 82 10.59 -8.42 -5.17
#